data_AF-F7RXK4-F1
#
_entry.id   AF-F7RXK4-F1
#
_cell.length_a   1.000
_cell.length_b   1.000
_cell.length_c   1.000
_cell.angle_alpha   90.00
_cell.angle_beta   90.00
_cell.angle_gamma   90.00
#
_symmetry.space_group_name_H-M   'P 1'
#
loop_
_entity.id
_entity.type
_entity.pdbx_description
1 polymer ?
#
loop_
_entity_poly.entity_id
_entity_poly.type
_entity_poly.pdbx_seq_one_letter_code
_entity_poly.pdbx_strand_id
1 'polypeptide(L)'
;MIRLSRLLMLSALSLMLSLSAPTVSAQQTDDFTVGLDLIAVERFEDAYEIFQQLMPLGSSDSAYMIGLMLIEERGTEYNPVKSLGYLLAARAWGNEEAEDIIVQIEPHLSAAELAEANQVLLELSRSVQVAFQTRDLQLDAEPPEALDRVQPVLTADIARANNHGWIEVIIAINTEGRVIAMQPLNLANRDFLRAVTRAFRSWRYAEGDSVSVTSVLLDYSIGNAEVSVDVLNAYNEALPQAKAGVTEQQVYLGGLTQALVRYESEQVRELPEALYWYERAARNGNLQAQRFLALRHVHPEWAEHLIARGDADVMAWHGMRLFTQSEAAEQKQRGRELMERAAESGSSIAEDLLKNI
;
A
#
# COMPACT_ATOMS: atom_id res chain seq x y z
N MET A 1 -13.24 -30.43 -20.92
CA MET A 1 -11.99 -29.82 -20.44
C MET A 1 -11.75 -28.60 -21.30
N ILE A 2 -12.04 -27.42 -20.76
CA ILE A 2 -11.75 -26.14 -21.42
C ILE A 2 -10.22 -26.04 -21.46
N ARG A 3 -9.62 -26.27 -22.63
CA ARG A 3 -8.17 -26.15 -22.80
C ARG A 3 -7.87 -24.72 -23.21
N LEU A 4 -7.67 -23.86 -22.22
CA LEU A 4 -6.98 -22.59 -22.43
C LEU A 4 -5.62 -22.92 -23.08
N SER A 5 -5.23 -22.15 -24.09
CA SER A 5 -3.90 -22.30 -24.69
C SER A 5 -2.85 -22.25 -23.57
N ARG A 6 -2.01 -23.30 -23.47
CA ARG A 6 -0.94 -23.50 -22.45
C ARG A 6 0.03 -22.32 -22.27
N LEU A 7 -0.11 -21.25 -23.05
CA LEU A 7 0.72 -20.06 -23.08
C LEU A 7 0.43 -19.04 -21.97
N LEU A 8 -0.74 -19.06 -21.32
CA LEU A 8 -1.19 -17.97 -20.44
C LEU A 8 -0.38 -17.82 -19.14
N MET A 9 -0.12 -18.90 -18.39
CA MET A 9 0.81 -18.82 -17.24
C MET A 9 2.28 -18.63 -17.66
N LEU A 10 2.69 -19.16 -18.81
CA LEU A 10 4.06 -19.06 -19.31
C LEU A 10 4.44 -17.61 -19.67
N SER A 11 3.49 -16.79 -20.17
CA SER A 11 3.73 -15.36 -20.39
C SER A 11 3.96 -14.58 -19.10
N ALA A 12 3.29 -14.92 -17.99
CA ALA A 12 3.53 -14.30 -16.68
C ALA A 12 4.92 -14.67 -16.12
N LEU A 13 5.36 -15.92 -16.34
CA LEU A 13 6.71 -16.39 -15.93
C LEU A 13 7.85 -15.71 -16.70
N SER A 14 7.62 -15.30 -17.96
CA SER A 14 8.70 -14.78 -18.82
C SER A 14 9.17 -13.39 -18.41
N LEU A 15 8.35 -12.64 -17.65
CA LEU A 15 8.65 -11.29 -17.20
C LEU A 15 9.44 -11.22 -15.88
N MET A 16 9.55 -12.32 -15.14
CA MET A 16 10.17 -12.33 -13.80
C MET A 16 11.70 -12.49 -13.83
N LEU A 17 12.28 -12.83 -14.99
CA LEU A 17 13.72 -13.00 -15.18
C LEU A 17 14.42 -11.69 -15.57
N SER A 18 14.27 -10.64 -14.76
CA SER A 18 15.23 -9.53 -14.80
C SER A 18 15.25 -8.68 -13.54
N LEU A 19 16.43 -8.69 -12.90
CA LEU A 19 16.99 -7.74 -11.95
C LEU A 19 16.44 -7.77 -10.51
N SER A 20 17.17 -8.50 -9.68
CA SER A 20 17.17 -8.41 -8.21
C SER A 20 17.35 -6.95 -7.76
N ALA A 21 16.29 -6.36 -7.22
CA ALA A 21 16.42 -5.18 -6.37
C ALA A 21 17.22 -5.53 -5.10
N PRO A 22 17.97 -4.58 -4.50
CA PRO A 22 18.69 -4.84 -3.27
C PRO A 22 17.72 -5.23 -2.15
N THR A 23 17.95 -6.41 -1.58
CA THR A 23 17.16 -6.97 -0.48
C THR A 23 17.30 -6.11 0.77
N VAL A 24 16.30 -5.28 1.02
CA VAL A 24 16.04 -4.78 2.37
C VAL A 24 15.33 -5.92 3.09
N SER A 25 15.91 -6.40 4.19
CA SER A 25 15.28 -7.34 5.11
C SER A 25 14.07 -6.65 5.75
N ALA A 26 12.94 -6.68 5.05
CA ALA A 26 11.62 -6.51 5.63
C ALA A 26 11.20 -7.89 6.17
N GLN A 27 10.57 -7.89 7.33
CA GLN A 27 9.90 -9.04 7.91
C GLN A 27 9.09 -9.74 6.80
N GLN A 28 9.42 -10.99 6.47
CA GLN A 28 8.86 -11.70 5.32
C GLN A 28 7.34 -11.80 5.51
N THR A 29 6.61 -10.89 4.87
CA THR A 29 5.16 -10.92 4.80
C THR A 29 4.81 -11.79 3.61
N ASP A 30 4.00 -12.82 3.85
CA ASP A 30 3.44 -13.69 2.83
C ASP A 30 2.50 -12.86 1.94
N ASP A 31 3.07 -12.15 0.97
CA ASP A 31 2.39 -11.26 0.05
C ASP A 31 2.29 -11.89 -1.35
N PHE A 32 1.67 -11.17 -2.29
CA PHE A 32 1.43 -11.71 -3.62
C PHE A 32 2.73 -12.07 -4.37
N THR A 33 3.81 -11.30 -4.17
CA THR A 33 5.11 -11.56 -4.80
C THR A 33 5.65 -12.93 -4.37
N VAL A 34 5.48 -13.31 -3.09
CA VAL A 34 5.85 -14.65 -2.61
C VAL A 34 5.08 -15.76 -3.36
N GLY A 35 3.80 -15.56 -3.63
CA GLY A 35 3.00 -16.50 -4.42
C GLY A 35 3.51 -16.66 -5.85
N LEU A 36 3.95 -15.56 -6.49
CA LEU A 36 4.57 -15.59 -7.81
C LEU A 36 5.92 -16.34 -7.81
N ASP A 37 6.76 -16.08 -6.80
CA ASP A 37 8.05 -16.78 -6.64
C ASP A 37 7.86 -18.29 -6.50
N LEU A 38 6.82 -18.72 -5.75
CA LEU A 38 6.46 -20.13 -5.60
C LEU A 38 6.00 -20.75 -6.92
N ILE A 39 5.21 -20.04 -7.73
CA ILE A 39 4.85 -20.47 -9.08
C ILE A 39 6.10 -20.66 -9.94
N ALA A 40 7.06 -19.74 -9.88
CA ALA A 40 8.28 -19.79 -10.68
C ALA A 40 9.15 -21.01 -10.38
N VAL A 41 9.05 -21.57 -9.16
CA VAL A 41 9.71 -22.82 -8.75
C VAL A 41 8.77 -24.03 -8.71
N GLU A 42 7.63 -23.95 -9.41
CA GLU A 42 6.61 -25.00 -9.55
C GLU A 42 5.98 -25.49 -8.24
N ARG A 43 6.05 -24.69 -7.17
CA ARG A 43 5.40 -24.95 -5.86
C ARG A 43 3.96 -24.45 -5.87
N PHE A 44 3.12 -25.03 -6.73
CA PHE A 44 1.77 -24.54 -6.98
C PHE A 44 0.82 -24.64 -5.79
N GLU A 45 0.93 -25.69 -4.96
CA GLU A 45 0.08 -25.84 -3.76
C GLU A 45 0.38 -24.73 -2.74
N ASP A 46 1.67 -24.46 -2.48
CA ASP A 46 2.08 -23.38 -1.60
C ASP A 46 1.65 -22.00 -2.15
N ALA A 47 1.80 -21.78 -3.46
CA ALA A 47 1.34 -20.53 -4.10
C ALA A 47 -0.18 -20.34 -3.94
N TYR A 48 -0.95 -21.42 -4.08
CA TYR A 48 -2.40 -21.40 -3.90
C TYR A 48 -2.76 -20.97 -2.47
N GLU A 49 -2.05 -21.50 -1.47
CA GLU A 49 -2.25 -21.12 -0.06
C GLU A 49 -1.96 -19.62 0.16
N ILE A 50 -0.87 -19.09 -0.39
CA ILE A 50 -0.55 -17.66 -0.30
C ILE A 50 -1.67 -16.81 -0.89
N PHE A 51 -2.13 -17.11 -2.12
CA PHE A 51 -3.20 -16.33 -2.73
C PHE A 51 -4.52 -16.41 -1.94
N GLN A 52 -4.83 -17.56 -1.34
CA GLN A 52 -6.03 -17.70 -0.49
C GLN A 52 -5.95 -16.81 0.76
N GLN A 53 -4.76 -16.65 1.36
CA GLN A 53 -4.56 -15.78 2.52
C GLN A 53 -4.79 -14.30 2.20
N LEU A 54 -4.69 -13.90 0.93
CA LEU A 54 -4.90 -12.53 0.47
C LEU A 54 -6.36 -12.23 0.09
N MET A 55 -7.22 -13.25 0.00
CA MET A 55 -8.65 -13.07 -0.31
C MET A 55 -9.41 -12.21 0.70
N PRO A 56 -9.18 -12.31 2.03
CA PRO A 56 -9.80 -11.40 2.99
C PRO A 56 -9.39 -9.92 2.82
N LEU A 57 -8.30 -9.64 2.11
CA LEU A 57 -7.90 -8.27 1.76
C LEU A 57 -8.55 -7.80 0.45
N GLY A 58 -9.31 -8.66 -0.24
CA GLY A 58 -9.91 -8.33 -1.55
C GLY A 58 -8.87 -8.21 -2.66
N SER A 59 -7.78 -8.98 -2.62
CA SER A 59 -6.77 -9.01 -3.68
C SER A 59 -7.38 -9.48 -5.00
N SER A 60 -7.50 -8.56 -5.96
CA SER A 60 -7.97 -8.88 -7.32
C SER A 60 -6.97 -9.76 -8.07
N ASP A 61 -5.67 -9.57 -7.84
CA ASP A 61 -4.61 -10.37 -8.45
C ASP A 61 -4.59 -11.80 -7.91
N SER A 62 -4.79 -11.99 -6.60
CA SER A 62 -4.91 -13.34 -6.01
C SER A 62 -6.15 -14.06 -6.51
N ALA A 63 -7.27 -13.36 -6.61
CA ALA A 63 -8.49 -13.91 -7.16
C ALA A 63 -8.29 -14.35 -8.63
N TYR A 64 -7.60 -13.54 -9.43
CA TYR A 64 -7.23 -13.89 -10.81
C TYR A 64 -6.36 -15.15 -10.87
N MET A 65 -5.28 -15.19 -10.06
CA MET A 65 -4.36 -16.33 -10.03
C MET A 65 -5.04 -17.62 -9.56
N ILE A 66 -5.86 -17.57 -8.51
CA ILE A 66 -6.66 -18.73 -8.07
C ILE A 66 -7.60 -19.19 -9.19
N GLY A 67 -8.26 -18.26 -9.87
CA GLY A 67 -9.11 -18.53 -11.03
C GLY A 67 -8.38 -19.32 -12.12
N LEU A 68 -7.17 -18.89 -12.49
CA LEU A 68 -6.29 -19.58 -13.44
C LEU A 68 -5.86 -20.96 -12.95
N MET A 69 -5.45 -21.07 -11.68
CA MET A 69 -4.99 -22.32 -11.09
C MET A 69 -6.09 -23.40 -11.09
N LEU A 70 -7.34 -23.01 -10.83
CA LEU A 70 -8.50 -23.89 -10.85
C LEU A 70 -8.87 -24.39 -12.25
N ILE A 71 -8.61 -23.62 -13.31
CA ILE A 71 -8.92 -24.05 -14.69
C ILE A 71 -7.76 -24.82 -15.33
N GLU A 72 -6.52 -24.59 -14.86
CA GLU A 72 -5.32 -25.29 -15.32
C GLU A 72 -4.93 -26.52 -14.49
N GLU A 73 -5.63 -26.79 -13.38
CA GLU A 73 -5.32 -27.90 -12.44
C GLU A 73 -3.89 -27.76 -11.86
N ARG A 74 -3.53 -26.54 -11.44
CA ARG A 74 -2.21 -26.20 -10.90
C ARG A 74 -2.30 -25.98 -9.39
N GLY A 75 -1.82 -26.94 -8.60
CA GLY A 75 -1.85 -26.84 -7.12
C GLY A 75 -3.25 -26.95 -6.51
N THR A 76 -4.27 -27.24 -7.32
CA THR A 76 -5.66 -27.46 -6.93
C THR A 76 -6.35 -28.31 -7.99
N GLU A 77 -7.45 -28.98 -7.62
CA GLU A 77 -8.27 -29.74 -8.55
C GLU A 77 -8.99 -28.83 -9.56
N TYR A 78 -9.21 -29.35 -10.77
CA TYR A 78 -9.94 -28.66 -11.83
C TYR A 78 -11.38 -28.31 -11.39
N ASN A 79 -11.73 -27.02 -11.39
CA ASN A 79 -13.07 -26.58 -11.05
C ASN A 79 -13.47 -25.29 -11.82
N PRO A 80 -14.18 -25.42 -12.96
CA PRO A 80 -14.50 -24.27 -13.81
C PRO A 80 -15.56 -23.33 -13.20
N VAL A 81 -16.43 -23.83 -12.32
CA VAL A 81 -17.44 -23.02 -11.61
C VAL A 81 -16.77 -22.11 -10.59
N LYS A 82 -15.91 -22.68 -9.73
CA LYS A 82 -15.12 -21.87 -8.78
C LYS A 82 -14.17 -20.95 -9.51
N SER A 83 -13.50 -21.43 -10.57
CA SER A 83 -12.63 -20.60 -11.41
C SER A 83 -13.35 -19.34 -11.88
N LEU A 84 -14.55 -19.51 -12.46
CA LEU A 84 -15.37 -18.37 -12.88
C LEU A 84 -15.73 -17.45 -11.70
N GLY A 85 -16.13 -18.00 -10.55
CA GLY A 85 -16.45 -17.19 -9.36
C GLY A 85 -15.29 -16.33 -8.87
N TYR A 86 -14.07 -16.89 -8.84
CA TYR A 86 -12.85 -16.14 -8.50
C TYR A 86 -12.49 -15.10 -9.57
N LEU A 87 -12.61 -15.41 -10.86
CA LEU A 87 -12.34 -14.45 -11.94
C LEU A 87 -13.36 -13.29 -11.95
N LEU A 88 -14.64 -13.57 -11.67
CA LEU A 88 -15.65 -12.54 -11.49
C LEU A 88 -15.30 -11.61 -10.31
N ALA A 89 -14.77 -12.16 -9.22
CA ALA A 89 -14.27 -11.37 -8.09
C ALA A 89 -13.06 -10.53 -8.47
N ALA A 90 -12.09 -11.12 -9.19
CA ALA A 90 -10.93 -10.42 -9.70
C ALA A 90 -11.32 -9.18 -10.53
N ARG A 91 -12.24 -9.35 -11.49
CA ARG A 91 -12.80 -8.26 -12.29
C ARG A 91 -13.50 -7.21 -11.42
N ALA A 92 -14.36 -7.64 -10.51
CA ALA A 92 -15.11 -6.73 -9.62
C ALA A 92 -14.20 -5.93 -8.68
N TRP A 93 -13.03 -6.47 -8.33
CA TRP A 93 -12.04 -5.85 -7.45
C TRP A 93 -10.93 -5.12 -8.21
N GLY A 94 -11.04 -5.00 -9.54
CA GLY A 94 -10.18 -4.12 -10.35
C GLY A 94 -9.07 -4.79 -11.17
N ASN A 95 -9.09 -6.12 -11.32
CA ASN A 95 -8.25 -6.81 -12.30
C ASN A 95 -9.04 -7.03 -13.61
N GLU A 96 -8.85 -6.14 -14.58
CA GLU A 96 -9.56 -6.17 -15.86
C GLU A 96 -9.14 -7.34 -16.76
N GLU A 97 -7.94 -7.89 -16.58
CA GLU A 97 -7.42 -9.04 -17.36
C GLU A 97 -8.26 -10.31 -17.15
N ALA A 98 -8.99 -10.38 -16.05
CA ALA A 98 -9.92 -11.47 -15.76
C ALA A 98 -11.00 -11.64 -16.86
N GLU A 99 -11.40 -10.57 -17.54
CA GLU A 99 -12.44 -10.61 -18.58
C GLU A 99 -12.08 -11.57 -19.71
N ASP A 100 -10.81 -11.54 -20.15
CA ASP A 100 -10.33 -12.39 -21.25
C ASP A 100 -10.50 -13.88 -20.95
N ILE A 101 -10.41 -14.26 -19.67
CA ILE A 101 -10.60 -15.64 -19.23
C ILE A 101 -12.08 -15.95 -18.97
N ILE A 102 -12.83 -15.01 -18.39
CA ILE A 102 -14.27 -15.14 -18.15
C ILE A 102 -15.01 -15.51 -19.44
N VAL A 103 -14.77 -14.76 -20.53
CA VAL A 103 -15.45 -14.98 -21.82
C VAL A 103 -15.13 -16.34 -22.45
N GLN A 104 -14.02 -16.98 -22.03
CA GLN A 104 -13.63 -18.31 -22.47
C GLN A 104 -14.26 -19.42 -21.62
N ILE A 105 -14.66 -19.14 -20.37
CA ILE A 105 -15.24 -20.13 -19.45
C ILE A 105 -16.77 -20.07 -19.47
N GLU A 106 -17.35 -18.88 -19.39
CA GLU A 106 -18.78 -18.64 -19.21
C GLU A 106 -19.67 -19.40 -20.22
N PRO A 107 -19.35 -19.43 -21.54
CA PRO A 107 -20.19 -20.11 -22.54
C PRO A 107 -20.26 -21.64 -22.39
N HIS A 108 -19.37 -22.23 -21.59
CA HIS A 108 -19.31 -23.68 -21.38
C HIS A 108 -20.04 -24.14 -20.11
N LEU A 109 -20.59 -23.22 -19.32
CA LEU A 109 -21.31 -23.52 -18.10
C LEU A 109 -22.83 -23.46 -18.31
N SER A 110 -23.55 -24.31 -17.60
CA SER A 110 -25.01 -24.27 -17.53
C SER A 110 -25.51 -23.09 -16.69
N ALA A 111 -26.79 -22.73 -16.83
CA ALA A 111 -27.39 -21.67 -16.03
C ALA A 111 -27.30 -21.92 -14.50
N ALA A 112 -27.33 -23.19 -14.07
CA ALA A 112 -27.18 -23.55 -12.65
C ALA A 112 -25.73 -23.33 -12.18
N GLU A 113 -24.74 -23.72 -12.99
CA GLU A 113 -23.32 -23.50 -12.71
C GLU A 113 -22.95 -22.02 -12.72
N LEU A 114 -23.54 -21.22 -13.61
CA LEU A 114 -23.39 -19.76 -13.60
C LEU A 114 -23.97 -19.12 -12.34
N ALA A 115 -25.12 -19.62 -11.85
CA ALA A 115 -25.68 -19.15 -10.59
C ALA A 115 -24.78 -19.52 -9.40
N GLU A 116 -24.16 -20.71 -9.42
CA GLU A 116 -23.20 -21.14 -8.40
C GLU A 116 -21.91 -20.31 -8.43
N ALA A 117 -21.36 -19.99 -9.60
CA ALA A 117 -20.20 -19.11 -9.72
C ALA A 117 -20.48 -17.69 -9.17
N ASN A 118 -21.67 -17.14 -9.40
CA ASN A 118 -22.09 -15.88 -8.81
C ASN A 118 -22.24 -15.97 -7.28
N GLN A 119 -22.67 -17.12 -6.76
CA GLN A 119 -22.73 -17.35 -5.32
C GLN A 119 -21.33 -17.34 -4.69
N VAL A 120 -20.33 -17.94 -5.36
CA VAL A 120 -18.92 -17.85 -4.94
C VAL A 120 -18.45 -16.40 -4.86
N LEU A 121 -18.73 -15.57 -5.88
CA LEU A 121 -18.40 -14.14 -5.85
C LEU A 121 -19.01 -13.43 -4.62
N LEU A 122 -20.29 -13.70 -4.31
CA LEU A 122 -20.98 -13.09 -3.18
C LEU A 122 -20.37 -13.51 -1.84
N GLU A 123 -19.98 -14.77 -1.71
CA GLU A 123 -19.30 -15.29 -0.52
C GLU A 123 -17.93 -14.65 -0.33
N LEU A 124 -17.13 -14.58 -1.40
CA LEU A 124 -15.84 -13.90 -1.40
C LEU A 124 -16.00 -12.42 -1.01
N SER A 125 -16.95 -11.71 -1.61
CA SER A 125 -17.21 -10.29 -1.29
C SER A 125 -17.61 -10.06 0.16
N ARG A 126 -18.33 -11.00 0.79
CA ARG A 126 -18.67 -10.93 2.23
C ARG A 126 -17.48 -11.24 3.14
N SER A 127 -16.47 -11.94 2.64
CA SER A 127 -15.28 -12.32 3.43
C SER A 127 -14.22 -11.20 3.48
N VAL A 128 -14.35 -10.16 2.65
CA VAL A 128 -13.43 -9.02 2.63
C VAL A 128 -13.50 -8.27 3.96
N GLN A 129 -12.36 -8.20 4.64
CA GLN A 129 -12.18 -7.56 5.95
C GLN A 129 -11.90 -6.06 5.83
N VAL A 130 -11.27 -5.63 4.73
CA VAL A 130 -10.98 -4.23 4.44
C VAL A 130 -11.90 -3.77 3.32
N ALA A 131 -12.97 -3.09 3.70
CA ALA A 131 -13.99 -2.61 2.77
C ALA A 131 -13.36 -1.74 1.67
N PHE A 132 -13.86 -1.87 0.44
CA PHE A 132 -13.50 -0.98 -0.64
C PHE A 132 -14.14 0.39 -0.38
N GLN A 133 -13.31 1.43 -0.24
CA GLN A 133 -13.80 2.79 -0.14
C GLN A 133 -13.97 3.42 -1.53
N THR A 134 -14.90 4.37 -1.63
CA THR A 134 -15.20 5.10 -2.87
C THR A 134 -14.78 6.57 -2.81
N ARG A 135 -14.23 7.03 -1.68
CA ARG A 135 -13.81 8.42 -1.46
C ARG A 135 -12.66 8.48 -0.48
N ASP A 136 -11.67 9.29 -0.82
CA ASP A 136 -10.57 9.61 0.08
C ASP A 136 -11.04 10.52 1.22
N LEU A 137 -10.57 10.23 2.43
CA LEU A 137 -10.72 11.14 3.57
C LEU A 137 -9.45 11.98 3.72
N GLN A 138 -9.58 13.30 3.63
CA GLN A 138 -8.51 14.23 3.99
C GLN A 138 -8.81 14.78 5.39
N LEU A 139 -8.14 14.24 6.40
CA LEU A 139 -8.37 14.56 7.82
C LEU A 139 -7.14 15.15 8.53
N ASP A 140 -6.15 15.60 7.77
CA ASP A 140 -5.03 16.35 8.35
C ASP A 140 -5.51 17.75 8.74
N ALA A 141 -5.26 18.12 10.00
CA ALA A 141 -5.46 19.48 10.46
C ALA A 141 -4.45 20.40 9.75
N GLU A 142 -4.79 21.68 9.58
CA GLU A 142 -3.79 22.64 9.12
C GLU A 142 -2.62 22.68 10.10
N PRO A 143 -1.37 22.60 9.61
CA PRO A 143 -0.21 22.67 10.47
C PRO A 143 -0.18 24.03 11.18
N PRO A 144 0.28 24.09 12.45
CA PRO A 144 0.56 25.36 13.11
C PRO A 144 1.53 26.21 12.28
N GLU A 145 1.54 27.52 12.51
CA GLU A 145 2.48 28.43 11.81
C GLU A 145 3.93 27.98 12.05
N ALA A 146 4.69 27.82 10.97
CA ALA A 146 6.09 27.46 11.04
C ALA A 146 6.94 28.70 11.38
N LEU A 147 7.67 28.65 12.51
CA LEU A 147 8.56 29.73 12.95
C LEU A 147 10.00 29.53 12.45
N ASP A 148 10.49 28.29 12.51
CA ASP A 148 11.82 27.92 12.00
C ASP A 148 11.79 26.50 11.42
N ARG A 149 12.15 26.38 10.13
CA ARG A 149 12.21 25.11 9.40
C ARG A 149 13.48 25.02 8.58
N VAL A 150 14.58 24.67 9.25
CA VAL A 150 15.85 24.36 8.59
C VAL A 150 15.68 23.16 7.67
N GLN A 151 15.94 23.34 6.38
CA GLN A 151 15.94 22.24 5.41
C GLN A 151 17.07 21.25 5.74
N PRO A 152 16.84 19.92 5.66
CA PRO A 152 17.90 18.97 5.88
C PRO A 152 18.99 19.11 4.83
N VAL A 153 20.24 19.03 5.29
CA VAL A 153 21.42 19.08 4.41
C VAL A 153 21.52 17.76 3.65
N LEU A 154 21.29 17.82 2.34
CA LEU A 154 21.43 16.68 1.44
C LEU A 154 22.71 16.83 0.61
N THR A 155 23.50 15.76 0.52
CA THR A 155 24.60 15.70 -0.43
C THR A 155 24.08 15.29 -1.81
N ALA A 156 24.80 15.65 -2.87
CA ALA A 156 24.45 15.25 -4.24
C ALA A 156 24.31 13.72 -4.39
N ASP A 157 25.08 12.94 -3.62
CA ASP A 157 25.01 11.49 -3.65
C ASP A 157 23.75 10.96 -2.94
N ILE A 158 23.32 11.58 -1.84
CA ILE A 158 22.05 11.24 -1.17
C ILE A 158 20.86 11.59 -2.06
N ALA A 159 20.91 12.72 -2.78
CA ALA A 159 19.86 13.12 -3.71
C ALA A 159 19.76 12.18 -4.92
N ARG A 160 20.89 11.73 -5.48
CA ARG A 160 20.91 10.78 -6.61
C ARG A 160 20.53 9.35 -6.22
N ALA A 161 20.81 8.92 -4.99
CA ALA A 161 20.49 7.58 -4.51
C ALA A 161 19.01 7.39 -4.10
N ASN A 162 18.22 8.46 -4.04
CA ASN A 162 16.83 8.42 -3.63
C ASN A 162 15.96 8.84 -4.83
N ASN A 163 15.46 7.87 -5.59
CA ASN A 163 14.76 8.02 -6.89
C ASN A 163 13.50 8.92 -6.88
N HIS A 164 13.13 9.54 -5.76
CA HIS A 164 11.84 10.21 -5.62
C HIS A 164 11.94 11.71 -5.36
N GLY A 165 13.09 12.25 -4.99
CA GLY A 165 13.23 13.70 -4.78
C GLY A 165 12.29 14.30 -3.72
N TRP A 166 11.44 13.54 -3.03
CA TRP A 166 10.54 14.03 -2.00
C TRP A 166 10.30 12.97 -0.90
N ILE A 167 9.91 13.42 0.29
CA ILE A 167 9.43 12.56 1.38
C ILE A 167 8.22 13.19 2.06
N GLU A 168 7.20 12.39 2.30
CA GLU A 168 6.06 12.75 3.11
C GLU A 168 6.22 12.14 4.50
N VAL A 169 6.06 12.97 5.51
CA VAL A 169 6.33 12.61 6.91
C VAL A 169 5.18 13.11 7.76
N ILE A 170 4.57 12.22 8.53
CA ILE A 170 3.65 12.62 9.61
C ILE A 170 4.49 13.08 10.78
N ILE A 171 4.12 14.21 11.37
CA ILE A 171 4.75 14.72 12.58
C ILE A 171 3.72 15.01 13.67
N ALA A 172 4.17 14.88 14.91
CA ALA A 172 3.47 15.38 16.08
C ALA A 172 4.24 16.58 16.64
N ILE A 173 3.52 17.68 16.88
CA ILE A 173 4.03 18.94 17.41
C ILE A 173 3.39 19.17 18.77
N ASN A 174 4.19 19.37 19.82
CA ASN A 174 3.66 19.65 21.15
C ASN A 174 3.21 21.12 21.33
N THR A 175 2.64 21.45 22.48
CA THR A 175 2.11 22.79 22.79
C THR A 175 3.18 23.89 22.82
N GLU A 176 4.46 23.53 23.02
CA GLU A 176 5.62 24.43 22.93
C GLU A 176 6.15 24.60 21.49
N GLY A 177 5.44 24.06 20.49
CA GLY A 177 5.81 24.16 19.09
C GLY A 177 7.01 23.28 18.68
N ARG A 178 7.35 22.24 19.43
CA ARG A 178 8.45 21.31 19.11
C ARG A 178 7.93 20.04 18.44
N VAL A 179 8.64 19.56 17.43
CA VAL A 179 8.40 18.23 16.86
C VAL A 179 8.86 17.16 17.84
N ILE A 180 7.92 16.33 18.31
CA ILE A 180 8.15 15.29 19.33
C ILE A 180 8.17 13.87 18.75
N ALA A 181 7.52 13.66 17.61
CA ALA A 181 7.54 12.39 16.89
C ALA A 181 7.45 12.63 15.37
N MET A 182 8.01 11.70 14.59
CA MET A 182 7.89 11.70 13.14
C MET A 182 7.79 10.28 12.58
N GLN A 183 7.09 10.13 11.45
CA GLN A 183 6.94 8.88 10.73
C GLN A 183 6.98 9.13 9.22
N PRO A 184 8.00 8.64 8.50
CA PRO A 184 7.98 8.69 7.04
C PRO A 184 6.90 7.77 6.48
N LEU A 185 6.18 8.25 5.46
CA LEU A 185 5.11 7.50 4.78
C LEU A 185 5.64 6.72 3.56
N ASN A 186 6.51 7.33 2.76
CA ASN A 186 7.12 6.69 1.61
C ASN A 186 8.53 6.16 1.90
N LEU A 187 9.01 5.22 1.06
CA LEU A 187 10.37 4.69 1.19
C LEU A 187 11.40 5.81 1.05
N ALA A 188 12.40 5.76 1.91
CA ALA A 188 13.58 6.60 1.79
C ALA A 188 14.81 5.86 2.33
N ASN A 189 15.96 6.14 1.73
CA ASN A 189 17.23 5.60 2.18
C ASN A 189 17.53 6.03 3.64
N ARG A 190 18.13 5.14 4.42
CA ARG A 190 18.60 5.39 5.80
C ARG A 190 19.39 6.69 5.96
N ASP A 191 20.29 7.02 5.04
CA ASP A 191 21.14 8.22 5.15
C ASP A 191 20.33 9.49 5.02
N PHE A 192 19.36 9.45 4.09
CA PHE A 192 18.38 10.49 3.91
C PHE A 192 17.48 10.63 5.14
N LEU A 193 16.93 9.52 5.66
CA LEU A 193 16.11 9.53 6.88
C LEU A 193 16.86 10.10 8.09
N ARG A 194 18.17 9.84 8.20
CA ARG A 194 19.02 10.44 9.25
C ARG A 194 19.13 11.95 9.11
N ALA A 195 19.31 12.47 7.89
CA ALA A 195 19.37 13.91 7.64
C ALA A 195 18.02 14.57 7.94
N VAL A 196 16.93 13.98 7.46
CA VAL A 196 15.54 14.41 7.69
C VAL A 196 15.22 14.45 9.19
N THR A 197 15.53 13.39 9.93
CA THR A 197 15.30 13.31 11.39
C THR A 197 16.01 14.43 12.15
N ARG A 198 17.24 14.80 11.76
CA ARG A 198 17.96 15.90 12.40
C ARG A 198 17.30 17.25 12.16
N ALA A 199 16.80 17.48 10.94
CA ALA A 199 16.07 18.70 10.60
C ALA A 199 14.78 18.82 11.42
N PHE A 200 13.95 17.77 11.46
CA PHE A 200 12.70 17.81 12.23
C PHE A 200 12.93 18.15 13.73
N ARG A 201 14.00 17.67 14.35
CA ARG A 201 14.34 18.01 15.75
C ARG A 201 14.63 19.50 15.96
N SER A 202 15.15 20.21 14.95
CA SER A 202 15.42 21.65 15.03
C SER A 202 14.21 22.51 14.68
N TRP A 203 13.18 21.93 14.05
CA TRP A 203 12.01 22.71 13.63
C TRP A 203 11.21 23.25 14.81
N ARG A 204 10.67 24.45 14.64
CA ARG A 204 9.85 25.16 15.61
C ARG A 204 8.60 25.71 14.94
N TYR A 205 7.50 25.59 15.66
CA TYR A 205 6.17 26.04 15.28
C TYR A 205 5.63 27.00 16.34
N ALA A 206 4.55 27.72 16.01
CA ALA A 206 3.83 28.52 16.98
C ALA A 206 3.27 27.64 18.11
N GLU A 207 3.22 28.21 19.32
CA GLU A 207 2.61 27.57 20.48
C GLU A 207 1.11 27.32 20.23
N GLY A 208 0.58 26.25 20.84
CA GLY A 208 -0.81 25.86 20.68
C GLY A 208 -1.38 25.21 21.93
N ASP A 209 -2.70 25.07 21.97
CA ASP A 209 -3.43 24.57 23.15
C ASP A 209 -3.40 23.03 23.28
N SER A 210 -3.06 22.32 22.20
CA SER A 210 -2.99 20.86 22.16
C SER A 210 -1.85 20.37 21.26
N VAL A 211 -1.50 19.09 21.39
CA VAL A 211 -0.64 18.42 20.40
C VAL A 211 -1.31 18.49 19.03
N SER A 212 -0.54 18.83 17.99
CA SER A 212 -0.99 18.85 16.60
C SER A 212 -0.35 17.70 15.83
N VAL A 213 -1.15 16.96 15.05
CA VAL A 213 -0.69 15.94 14.11
C VAL A 213 -0.95 16.43 12.70
N THR A 214 0.10 16.50 11.89
CA THR A 214 0.05 16.98 10.51
C THR A 214 1.02 16.20 9.64
N SER A 215 0.73 16.12 8.34
CA SER A 215 1.69 15.65 7.34
C SER A 215 2.50 16.83 6.81
N VAL A 216 3.79 16.60 6.59
CA VAL A 216 4.68 17.55 5.93
C VAL A 216 5.33 16.86 4.75
N LEU A 217 5.25 17.52 3.59
CA LEU A 217 6.06 17.17 2.44
C LEU A 217 7.37 17.94 2.47
N LEU A 218 8.46 17.21 2.23
CA LEU A 218 9.74 17.80 1.91
C LEU A 218 10.11 17.44 0.48
N ASP A 219 10.26 18.46 -0.35
CA ASP A 219 10.66 18.35 -1.76
C ASP A 219 12.12 18.80 -1.90
N TYR A 220 12.91 17.93 -2.51
CA TYR A 220 14.35 18.04 -2.78
C TYR A 220 14.65 17.81 -4.26
N SER A 221 13.60 17.76 -5.07
CA SER A 221 13.77 17.64 -6.49
C SER A 221 14.48 18.85 -7.04
N ILE A 222 15.46 18.60 -7.90
CA ILE A 222 16.10 19.65 -8.67
C ILE A 222 15.19 19.87 -9.87
N GLY A 223 14.25 20.81 -9.74
CA GLY A 223 13.22 21.08 -10.74
C GLY A 223 13.79 21.44 -12.11
N ASN A 224 13.97 20.45 -12.96
CA ASN A 224 14.20 20.62 -14.39
C ASN A 224 13.32 19.63 -15.17
N ALA A 225 13.02 19.95 -16.42
CA ALA A 225 12.16 19.13 -17.28
C ALA A 225 12.79 17.77 -17.64
N GLU A 226 14.08 17.58 -17.41
CA GLU A 226 14.79 16.32 -17.66
C GLU A 226 14.41 15.26 -16.61
N VAL A 227 14.23 15.68 -15.35
CA VAL A 227 13.82 14.78 -14.25
C VAL A 227 12.42 14.20 -14.48
N SER A 228 11.48 14.94 -15.06
CA SER A 228 10.13 14.40 -15.33
C SER A 228 10.14 13.29 -16.39
N VAL A 229 11.04 13.40 -17.38
CA VAL A 229 11.25 12.35 -18.40
C VAL A 229 11.84 11.10 -17.76
N ASP A 230 12.84 11.24 -16.88
CA ASP A 230 13.45 10.11 -16.17
C ASP A 230 12.44 9.37 -15.29
N VAL A 231 11.58 10.10 -14.57
CA VAL A 231 10.51 9.50 -13.76
C VAL A 231 9.48 8.77 -14.64
N LEU A 232 9.12 9.33 -15.81
CA LEU A 232 8.21 8.66 -16.73
C LEU A 232 8.84 7.38 -17.34
N ASN A 233 10.14 7.40 -17.63
CA ASN A 233 10.86 6.21 -18.09
C ASN A 233 10.86 5.13 -17.01
N ALA A 234 11.20 5.49 -15.76
CA ALA A 234 11.14 4.58 -14.63
C ALA A 234 9.73 4.01 -14.40
N TYR A 235 8.69 4.82 -14.61
CA TYR A 235 7.29 4.38 -14.53
C TYR A 235 7.00 3.31 -15.59
N ASN A 236 7.39 3.57 -16.84
CA ASN A 236 7.17 2.64 -17.94
C ASN A 236 7.95 1.34 -17.78
N GLU A 237 9.16 1.39 -17.21
CA GLU A 237 9.97 0.20 -16.91
C GLU A 237 9.36 -0.67 -15.80
N ALA A 238 8.79 -0.06 -14.75
CA ALA A 238 8.18 -0.78 -13.64
C ALA A 238 6.77 -1.31 -13.95
N LEU A 239 6.06 -0.67 -14.90
CA LEU A 239 4.66 -0.97 -15.22
C LEU A 239 4.35 -2.45 -15.49
N PRO A 240 5.14 -3.19 -16.28
CA PRO A 240 4.80 -4.57 -16.60
C PRO A 240 4.84 -5.49 -15.37
N GLN A 241 5.81 -5.30 -14.47
CA GLN A 241 5.90 -6.08 -13.22
C GLN A 241 4.79 -5.72 -12.23
N ALA A 242 4.47 -4.42 -12.12
CA ALA A 242 3.36 -3.97 -11.29
C ALA A 242 2.00 -4.50 -11.77
N LYS A 243 1.80 -4.57 -13.10
CA LYS A 243 0.62 -5.20 -13.71
C LYS A 243 0.56 -6.71 -13.42
N ALA A 244 1.71 -7.38 -13.40
CA ALA A 244 1.82 -8.78 -13.02
C ALA A 244 1.61 -9.04 -11.51
N GLY A 245 1.40 -8.00 -10.70
CA GLY A 245 1.06 -8.11 -9.28
C GLY A 245 2.23 -7.93 -8.31
N VAL A 246 3.46 -7.72 -8.78
CA VAL A 246 4.65 -7.55 -7.92
C VAL A 246 4.46 -6.33 -7.03
N THR A 247 4.36 -6.55 -5.72
CA THR A 247 3.82 -5.54 -4.80
C THR A 247 4.79 -4.38 -4.61
N GLU A 248 6.10 -4.65 -4.64
CA GLU A 248 7.16 -3.63 -4.57
C GLU A 248 7.09 -2.68 -5.75
N GLN A 249 6.79 -3.21 -6.94
CA GLN A 249 6.68 -2.40 -8.16
C GLN A 249 5.38 -1.59 -8.16
N GLN A 250 4.29 -2.12 -7.60
CA GLN A 250 3.07 -1.35 -7.38
C GLN A 250 3.32 -0.18 -6.41
N VAL A 251 4.00 -0.41 -5.27
CA VAL A 251 4.41 0.67 -4.35
C VAL A 251 5.30 1.70 -5.05
N TYR A 252 6.25 1.25 -5.87
CA TYR A 252 7.14 2.11 -6.62
C TYR A 252 6.38 2.99 -7.63
N LEU A 253 5.43 2.42 -8.39
CA LEU A 253 4.57 3.18 -9.29
C LEU A 253 3.73 4.23 -8.55
N GLY A 254 3.18 3.90 -7.37
CA GLY A 254 2.46 4.88 -6.54
C GLY A 254 3.33 6.11 -6.25
N GLY A 255 4.60 5.90 -5.87
CA GLY A 255 5.57 6.97 -5.63
C GLY A 255 5.95 7.74 -6.90
N LEU A 256 6.14 7.05 -8.03
CA LEU A 256 6.45 7.68 -9.32
C LEU A 256 5.28 8.52 -9.84
N THR A 257 4.03 8.05 -9.73
CA THR A 257 2.84 8.85 -10.10
C THR A 257 2.79 10.14 -9.29
N GLN A 258 3.04 10.08 -7.97
CA GLN A 258 3.08 11.30 -7.15
C GLN A 258 4.19 12.25 -7.59
N ALA A 259 5.37 11.73 -7.95
CA ALA A 259 6.44 12.55 -8.50
C ALA A 259 6.03 13.21 -9.83
N LEU A 260 5.39 12.49 -10.75
CA LEU A 260 4.90 13.03 -12.02
C LEU A 260 3.85 14.14 -11.82
N VAL A 261 2.95 14.01 -10.84
CA VAL A 261 2.01 15.07 -10.46
C VAL A 261 2.77 16.33 -10.00
N ARG A 262 3.82 16.16 -9.19
CA ARG A 262 4.62 17.28 -8.68
C ARG A 262 5.42 18.00 -9.76
N TYR A 263 5.91 17.26 -10.75
CA TYR A 263 6.57 17.85 -11.91
C TYR A 263 5.62 18.43 -12.95
N GLU A 264 4.31 18.45 -12.66
CA GLU A 264 3.27 18.93 -13.56
C GLU A 264 3.35 18.26 -14.95
N SER A 265 3.78 16.99 -14.98
CA SER A 265 3.90 16.23 -16.23
C SER A 265 2.53 16.10 -16.87
N GLU A 266 2.38 16.50 -18.14
CA GLU A 266 1.11 16.39 -18.86
C GLU A 266 0.65 14.94 -18.98
N GLN A 267 1.59 13.99 -19.06
CA GLN A 267 1.33 12.56 -19.20
C GLN A 267 0.67 11.96 -17.97
N VAL A 268 0.80 12.58 -16.78
CA VAL A 268 0.23 12.06 -15.54
C VAL A 268 -1.30 11.96 -15.57
N ARG A 269 -1.95 12.76 -16.43
CA ARG A 269 -3.42 12.77 -16.58
C ARG A 269 -3.97 11.47 -17.18
N GLU A 270 -3.14 10.72 -17.89
CA GLU A 270 -3.50 9.46 -18.53
C GLU A 270 -3.07 8.24 -17.70
N LEU A 271 -2.43 8.47 -16.54
CA LEU A 271 -1.97 7.40 -15.65
C LEU A 271 -2.97 7.16 -14.52
N PRO A 272 -3.07 5.93 -13.99
CA PRO A 272 -3.78 5.67 -12.74
C PRO A 272 -3.24 6.56 -11.63
N GLU A 273 -4.14 7.02 -10.76
CA GLU A 273 -3.79 7.80 -9.58
C GLU A 273 -2.84 7.01 -8.66
N ALA A 274 -2.02 7.71 -7.89
CA ALA A 274 -1.06 7.07 -7.01
C ALA A 274 -1.73 6.12 -5.99
N LEU A 275 -2.89 6.51 -5.47
CA LEU A 275 -3.65 5.72 -4.51
C LEU A 275 -4.15 4.40 -5.09
N TYR A 276 -4.45 4.34 -6.39
CA TYR A 276 -4.78 3.07 -7.05
C TYR A 276 -3.66 2.03 -6.88
N TRP A 277 -2.41 2.44 -7.10
CA TRP A 277 -1.27 1.55 -6.98
C TRP A 277 -1.00 1.12 -5.53
N TYR A 278 -1.12 2.06 -4.58
CA TYR A 278 -0.99 1.72 -3.16
C TYR A 278 -2.10 0.78 -2.68
N GLU A 279 -3.35 1.03 -3.07
CA GLU A 279 -4.48 0.17 -2.72
C GLU A 279 -4.30 -1.24 -3.28
N ARG A 280 -3.90 -1.36 -4.56
CA ARG A 280 -3.62 -2.66 -5.17
C ARG A 280 -2.51 -3.42 -4.44
N ALA A 281 -1.41 -2.74 -4.11
CA ALA A 281 -0.31 -3.34 -3.35
C ALA A 281 -0.73 -3.77 -1.93
N ALA A 282 -1.51 -2.93 -1.24
CA ALA A 282 -1.99 -3.19 0.10
C ALA A 282 -2.91 -4.42 0.14
N ARG A 283 -3.81 -4.54 -0.85
CA ARG A 283 -4.68 -5.72 -1.02
C ARG A 283 -3.88 -6.97 -1.39
N ASN A 284 -2.77 -6.80 -2.10
CA ASN A 284 -1.80 -7.87 -2.38
C ASN A 284 -0.88 -8.20 -1.19
N GLY A 285 -1.16 -7.70 0.01
CA GLY A 285 -0.45 -8.08 1.23
C GLY A 285 0.78 -7.23 1.55
N ASN A 286 1.07 -6.18 0.76
CA ASN A 286 2.22 -5.32 1.02
C ASN A 286 2.00 -4.46 2.27
N LEU A 287 2.66 -4.82 3.36
CA LEU A 287 2.53 -4.14 4.65
C LEU A 287 2.90 -2.65 4.57
N GLN A 288 3.85 -2.27 3.71
CA GLN A 288 4.22 -0.88 3.57
C GLN A 288 3.07 -0.07 2.96
N ALA A 289 2.43 -0.57 1.91
CA ALA A 289 1.27 0.07 1.30
C ALA A 289 0.09 0.14 2.27
N GLN A 290 -0.17 -0.95 3.04
CA GLN A 290 -1.20 -0.96 4.08
C GLN A 290 -0.96 0.15 5.12
N ARG A 291 0.28 0.27 5.62
CA ARG A 291 0.68 1.33 6.56
C ARG A 291 0.56 2.72 5.94
N PHE A 292 0.97 2.88 4.69
CA PHE A 292 0.85 4.15 3.97
C PHE A 292 -0.60 4.65 3.95
N LEU A 293 -1.54 3.78 3.57
CA LEU A 293 -2.97 4.11 3.49
C LEU A 293 -3.59 4.35 4.88
N ALA A 294 -3.21 3.53 5.87
CA ALA A 294 -3.66 3.69 7.25
C ALA A 294 -3.21 5.01 7.88
N LEU A 295 -1.92 5.35 7.73
CA LEU A 295 -1.29 6.49 8.40
C LEU A 295 -1.65 7.83 7.75
N ARG A 296 -1.76 7.86 6.41
CA ARG A 296 -2.29 9.02 5.68
C ARG A 296 -3.77 9.27 5.99
N HIS A 297 -4.42 8.33 6.70
CA HIS A 297 -5.81 8.40 7.12
C HIS A 297 -6.79 8.54 5.94
N VAL A 298 -6.36 8.10 4.76
CA VAL A 298 -7.19 8.05 3.55
C VAL A 298 -8.25 6.96 3.70
N HIS A 299 -7.89 5.85 4.38
CA HIS A 299 -8.73 4.67 4.59
C HIS A 299 -8.63 4.16 6.04
N PRO A 300 -9.52 4.59 6.95
CA PRO A 300 -9.49 4.17 8.36
C PRO A 300 -9.62 2.65 8.57
N GLU A 301 -10.20 1.92 7.62
CA GLU A 301 -10.32 0.46 7.66
C GLU A 301 -8.96 -0.22 7.60
N TRP A 302 -8.00 0.33 6.85
CA TRP A 302 -6.61 -0.17 6.88
C TRP A 302 -5.98 0.04 8.26
N ALA A 303 -6.29 1.16 8.93
CA ALA A 303 -5.82 1.39 10.29
C ALA A 303 -6.42 0.38 11.26
N GLU A 304 -7.73 0.15 11.22
CA GLU A 304 -8.41 -0.83 12.07
C GLU A 304 -7.89 -2.26 11.82
N HIS A 305 -7.66 -2.63 10.55
CA HIS A 305 -7.08 -3.92 10.18
C HIS A 305 -5.68 -4.12 10.78
N LEU A 306 -4.80 -3.12 10.68
CA LEU A 306 -3.45 -3.17 11.22
C LEU A 306 -3.42 -3.12 12.76
N ILE A 307 -4.31 -2.35 13.38
CA ILE A 307 -4.51 -2.32 14.83
C ILE A 307 -4.92 -3.70 15.35
N ALA A 308 -5.85 -4.38 14.67
CA ALA A 308 -6.26 -5.73 15.05
C ALA A 308 -5.11 -6.74 14.99
N ARG A 309 -4.10 -6.50 14.12
CA ARG A 309 -2.90 -7.32 13.96
C ARG A 309 -1.73 -6.91 14.87
N GLY A 310 -1.91 -5.90 15.73
CA GLY A 310 -0.86 -5.50 16.67
C GLY A 310 0.14 -4.48 16.13
N ASP A 311 -0.17 -3.76 15.04
CA ASP A 311 0.74 -2.76 14.50
C ASP A 311 0.88 -1.54 15.43
N ALA A 312 1.99 -1.49 16.17
CA ALA A 312 2.20 -0.51 17.22
C ALA A 312 2.33 0.93 16.69
N ASP A 313 2.93 1.13 15.52
CA ASP A 313 3.08 2.47 14.95
C ASP A 313 1.74 3.01 14.45
N VAL A 314 0.93 2.17 13.81
CA VAL A 314 -0.44 2.54 13.43
C VAL A 314 -1.30 2.82 14.67
N MET A 315 -1.21 2.00 15.72
CA MET A 315 -1.89 2.27 17.00
C MET A 315 -1.48 3.63 17.58
N ALA A 316 -0.19 3.96 17.58
CA ALA A 316 0.32 5.21 18.11
C ALA A 316 -0.24 6.44 17.37
N TRP A 317 -0.11 6.45 16.04
CA TRP A 317 -0.55 7.58 15.21
C TRP A 317 -2.07 7.68 15.11
N HIS A 318 -2.77 6.56 14.91
CA HIS A 318 -4.23 6.54 14.88
C HIS A 318 -4.80 6.95 16.25
N GLY A 319 -4.20 6.45 17.34
CA GLY A 319 -4.58 6.80 18.70
C GLY A 319 -4.42 8.29 18.99
N MET A 320 -3.30 8.89 18.58
CA MET A 320 -3.08 10.33 18.73
C MET A 320 -4.06 11.18 17.89
N ARG A 321 -4.41 10.75 16.67
CA ARG A 321 -5.46 11.43 15.88
C ARG A 321 -6.81 11.36 16.58
N LEU A 322 -7.23 10.20 17.06
CA LEU A 322 -8.49 10.07 17.84
C LEU A 322 -8.47 10.95 19.10
N PHE A 323 -7.33 11.04 19.77
CA PHE A 323 -7.16 11.84 20.98
C PHE A 323 -7.25 13.35 20.72
N THR A 324 -6.63 13.83 19.64
CA THR A 324 -6.50 15.26 19.34
C THR A 324 -7.62 15.82 18.47
N GLN A 325 -8.20 15.01 17.57
CA GLN A 325 -9.16 15.47 16.56
C GLN A 325 -10.62 15.12 16.88
N SER A 326 -10.89 14.22 17.83
CA SER A 326 -12.26 13.88 18.21
C SER A 326 -12.78 14.77 19.32
N GLU A 327 -14.03 15.22 19.25
CA GLU A 327 -14.71 15.87 20.38
C GLU A 327 -15.31 14.86 21.38
N ALA A 328 -15.49 13.60 20.97
CA ALA A 328 -16.14 12.58 21.79
C ALA A 328 -15.16 12.01 22.83
N ALA A 329 -15.53 12.08 24.11
CA ALA A 329 -14.71 11.57 25.21
C ALA A 329 -14.34 10.08 25.05
N GLU A 330 -15.26 9.26 24.52
CA GLU A 330 -15.03 7.84 24.25
C GLU A 330 -13.93 7.62 23.20
N GLN A 331 -13.90 8.44 22.14
CA GLN A 331 -12.88 8.34 21.10
C GLN A 331 -11.52 8.83 21.62
N LYS A 332 -11.50 9.88 22.44
CA LYS A 332 -10.26 10.32 23.10
C LYS A 332 -9.71 9.23 24.01
N GLN A 333 -10.57 8.59 24.80
CA GLN A 333 -10.20 7.49 25.68
C GLN A 333 -9.64 6.30 24.87
N ARG A 334 -10.34 5.90 23.79
CA ARG A 334 -9.85 4.88 22.85
C ARG A 334 -8.48 5.25 22.27
N GLY A 335 -8.30 6.51 21.89
CA GLY A 335 -7.04 7.01 21.36
C GLY A 335 -5.88 6.85 22.35
N ARG A 336 -6.12 7.18 23.62
CA ARG A 336 -5.15 6.98 24.71
C ARG A 336 -4.81 5.50 24.92
N GLU A 337 -5.81 4.64 24.98
CA GLU A 337 -5.63 3.18 25.15
C GLU A 337 -4.82 2.55 24.01
N LEU A 338 -5.03 3.01 22.77
CA LEU A 338 -4.22 2.56 21.63
C LEU A 338 -2.75 2.95 21.78
N MET A 339 -2.47 4.19 22.21
CA MET A 339 -1.10 4.64 22.46
C MET A 339 -0.46 3.87 23.63
N GLU A 340 -1.19 3.60 24.70
CA GLU A 340 -0.70 2.79 25.84
C GLU A 340 -0.32 1.37 25.39
N ARG A 341 -1.20 0.69 24.64
CA ARG A 341 -0.91 -0.63 24.07
C ARG A 341 0.29 -0.63 23.12
N ALA A 342 0.43 0.42 22.31
CA ALA A 342 1.57 0.59 21.42
C ALA A 342 2.89 0.76 22.20
N ALA A 343 2.87 1.54 23.29
CA ALA A 343 4.02 1.70 24.18
C ALA A 343 4.38 0.40 24.91
N GLU A 344 3.39 -0.35 25.40
CA GLU A 344 3.60 -1.69 25.98
C GLU A 344 4.22 -2.68 24.99
N SER A 345 3.93 -2.50 23.69
CA SER A 345 4.52 -3.27 22.59
C SER A 345 5.90 -2.76 22.15
N GLY A 346 6.44 -1.74 22.82
CA GLY A 346 7.79 -1.19 22.58
C GLY A 346 7.87 -0.07 21.54
N SER A 347 6.75 0.56 21.16
CA SER A 347 6.79 1.71 20.24
C SER A 347 7.31 2.96 20.95
N SER A 348 8.52 3.39 20.58
CA SER A 348 9.10 4.65 21.07
C SER A 348 8.28 5.87 20.64
N ILE A 349 7.60 5.79 19.48
CA ILE A 349 6.69 6.83 19.03
C ILE A 349 5.57 6.99 20.05
N ALA A 350 4.91 5.90 20.44
CA ALA A 350 3.83 5.94 21.42
C ALA A 350 4.29 6.49 22.78
N GLU A 351 5.48 6.10 23.25
CA GLU A 351 6.05 6.63 24.49
C GLU A 351 6.27 8.15 24.43
N ASP A 352 6.81 8.65 23.32
CA ASP A 352 7.07 10.08 23.15
C ASP A 352 5.78 10.89 23.02
N LEU A 353 4.76 10.32 22.36
CA LEU A 353 3.42 10.91 22.28
C LEU A 353 2.74 10.98 23.66
N LEU A 354 2.76 9.89 24.45
CA LEU A 354 2.14 9.83 25.78
C LEU A 354 2.76 10.81 26.79
N LYS A 355 4.05 11.12 26.68
CA LYS A 355 4.73 12.11 27.56
C LYS A 355 4.25 13.55 27.34
N ASN A 356 3.52 13.83 26.26
CA ASN A 356 3.14 15.18 25.83
C ASN A 356 1.62 15.43 25.87
N ILE A 357 0.81 14.53 26.47
CA ILE A 357 -0.67 14.63 26.54
C ILE A 357 -1.26 14.37 27.93
#